data_AF-A0AAU6QUQ4-F1
#
_entry.id   AF-A0AAU6QUQ4-F1
#
_cell.length_a   1.000
_cell.length_b   1.000
_cell.length_c   1.000
_cell.angle_alpha   90.00
_cell.angle_beta   90.00
_cell.angle_gamma   90.00
#
_symmetry.space_group_name_H-M   'P 1'
#
loop_
_entity.id
_entity.type
_entity.pdbx_description
1 polymer ?
#
loop_
_entity_poly.entity_id
_entity_poly.type
_entity_poly.pdbx_seq_one_letter_code
_entity_poly.pdbx_strand_id
1 'polypeptide(L)'
;MATRLLKALAVLLVSGAGFCPVVVHAYALDAQFDCRARPHAFIGQLINSQYIDPHPMHVEANSVNAFRPAHGSDITAFGFRVYAVIGYEQDDGLFRKGPGQALMGPLYGAVLSAPSEAVESRLREAGSNAAVRTVIPLLLTAVVCSAA
;
A
#
# COMPACT_ATOMS: atom_id res chain seq x y z
N MET A 1 16.26 27.13 71.62
CA MET A 1 17.20 26.56 70.62
C MET A 1 16.74 25.16 70.27
N ALA A 2 16.55 24.90 68.97
CA ALA A 2 16.60 23.63 68.20
C ALA A 2 16.04 22.32 68.85
N THR A 3 15.27 21.45 68.19
CA THR A 3 15.47 20.98 66.81
C THR A 3 14.22 20.21 66.32
N ARG A 4 13.60 20.73 65.26
CA ARG A 4 13.00 20.03 64.09
C ARG A 4 12.12 18.79 64.31
N LEU A 5 10.80 19.03 64.37
CA LEU A 5 9.77 18.10 63.90
C LEU A 5 9.93 17.88 62.38
N LEU A 6 10.50 16.75 61.97
CA LEU A 6 10.45 16.30 60.58
C LEU A 6 9.37 15.22 60.46
N LYS A 7 8.16 15.67 60.13
CA LYS A 7 7.05 14.81 59.70
C LYS A 7 7.41 14.23 58.33
N ALA A 8 7.76 12.96 58.27
CA ALA A 8 7.89 12.23 57.02
C ALA A 8 6.49 11.84 56.51
N LEU A 9 5.89 12.70 55.68
CA LEU A 9 4.79 12.29 54.80
C LEU A 9 5.42 11.80 53.49
N ALA A 10 5.54 10.48 53.35
CA ALA A 10 5.87 9.86 52.08
C ALA A 10 4.61 9.86 51.20
N VAL A 11 4.53 10.80 50.27
CA VAL A 11 3.50 10.80 49.21
C VAL A 11 3.96 9.83 48.12
N LEU A 12 3.29 8.67 48.02
CA LEU A 12 3.50 7.70 46.96
C LEU A 12 2.86 8.24 45.66
N LEU A 13 3.67 8.83 44.79
CA LEU A 13 3.26 9.18 43.42
C LEU A 13 3.23 7.88 42.60
N VAL A 14 2.02 7.35 42.36
CA VAL A 14 1.80 6.27 41.39
C VAL A 14 2.05 6.85 39.99
N SER A 15 3.21 6.56 39.42
CA SER A 15 3.53 6.87 38.04
C SER A 15 2.73 5.93 37.12
N GLY A 16 1.57 6.38 36.65
CA GLY A 16 0.85 5.73 35.56
C GLY A 16 1.66 5.91 34.27
N ALA A 17 2.48 4.92 33.92
CA ALA A 17 3.06 4.83 32.59
C ALA A 17 1.92 4.56 31.59
N GLY A 18 1.38 5.63 31.00
CA GLY A 18 0.45 5.53 29.89
C GLY A 18 1.14 4.84 28.73
N PHE A 19 0.72 3.61 28.43
CA PHE A 19 1.03 2.98 27.16
C PHE A 19 0.31 3.78 26.07
N CYS A 20 1.00 4.72 25.43
CA CYS A 20 0.51 5.30 24.19
C CYS A 20 0.42 4.18 23.16
N PRO A 21 -0.77 3.84 22.62
CA PRO A 21 -0.85 2.92 21.50
C PRO A 21 -0.09 3.58 20.36
N VAL A 22 0.96 2.90 19.87
CA VAL A 22 1.59 3.28 18.62
C VAL A 22 0.55 3.02 17.55
N VAL A 23 -0.10 4.08 17.07
CA VAL A 23 -1.04 3.97 15.96
C VAL A 23 -0.21 3.68 14.72
N VAL A 24 -0.10 2.41 14.36
CA VAL A 24 0.42 1.99 13.06
C VAL A 24 -0.61 2.45 12.03
N HIS A 25 -0.37 3.60 11.40
CA HIS A 25 -1.18 4.07 10.29
C HIS A 25 -0.84 3.25 9.06
N ALA A 26 -1.81 2.48 8.56
CA ALA A 26 -1.71 1.88 7.25
C ALA A 26 -1.69 2.99 6.19
N TYR A 27 -0.76 2.90 5.24
CA TYR A 27 -0.69 3.81 4.11
C TYR A 27 -1.76 3.44 3.09
N ALA A 28 -2.77 4.29 2.96
CA ALA A 28 -3.88 4.09 2.03
C ALA A 28 -3.54 4.64 0.63
N LEU A 29 -3.66 3.79 -0.39
CA LEU A 29 -3.42 4.12 -1.79
C LEU A 29 -4.64 4.72 -2.50
N ASP A 30 -5.80 4.78 -1.85
CA ASP A 30 -7.10 5.14 -2.42
C ASP A 30 -7.05 6.41 -3.29
N ALA A 31 -6.39 7.46 -2.80
CA ALA A 31 -6.25 8.74 -3.49
C ALA A 31 -5.40 8.66 -4.78
N GLN A 32 -4.55 7.64 -4.92
CA GLN A 32 -3.73 7.42 -6.11
C GLN A 32 -4.49 6.69 -7.23
N PHE A 33 -5.71 6.21 -6.97
CA PHE A 33 -6.58 5.57 -7.97
C PHE A 33 -7.55 6.58 -8.63
N ASP A 34 -7.09 7.82 -8.85
CA ASP A 34 -7.75 8.80 -9.72
C ASP A 34 -7.43 8.59 -11.22
N CYS A 35 -6.55 7.63 -11.51
CA CYS A 35 -6.08 7.24 -12.83
C CYS A 35 -5.39 8.36 -13.63
N ARG A 36 -4.78 9.34 -12.95
CA ARG A 36 -4.05 10.45 -13.60
C ARG A 36 -2.53 10.34 -13.54
N ALA A 37 -2.00 9.54 -12.61
CA ALA A 37 -0.56 9.31 -12.49
C ALA A 37 0.02 8.49 -13.65
N ARG A 38 1.32 8.69 -13.93
CA ARG A 38 2.11 7.76 -14.75
C ARG A 38 2.60 6.58 -13.89
N PRO A 39 2.73 5.37 -14.45
CA PRO A 39 3.24 4.22 -13.71
C PRO A 39 4.60 4.46 -13.06
N HIS A 40 5.55 5.10 -13.75
CA HIS A 40 6.84 5.44 -13.15
C HIS A 40 6.70 6.28 -11.87
N ALA A 41 5.84 7.31 -11.89
CA ALA A 41 5.63 8.19 -10.75
C ALA A 41 4.99 7.44 -9.58
N PHE A 42 3.96 6.63 -9.87
CA PHE A 42 3.25 5.82 -8.88
C PHE A 42 4.18 4.80 -8.20
N ILE A 43 4.90 3.99 -8.98
CA ILE A 43 5.81 2.96 -8.44
C ILE A 43 7.03 3.61 -7.78
N GLY A 44 7.62 4.62 -8.42
CA GLY A 44 8.78 5.33 -7.90
C GLY A 44 8.53 5.98 -6.55
N GLN A 45 7.35 6.59 -6.34
CA GLN A 45 6.97 7.14 -5.04
C GLN A 45 6.95 6.06 -3.94
N LEU A 46 6.38 4.88 -4.23
CA LEU A 46 6.28 3.79 -3.28
C LEU A 46 7.64 3.18 -2.94
N ILE A 47 8.54 3.08 -3.94
CA ILE A 47 9.92 2.64 -3.73
C ILE A 47 10.67 3.65 -2.87
N ASN A 48 10.61 4.94 -3.22
CA ASN A 48 11.32 6.01 -2.51
C ASN A 48 10.86 6.15 -1.06
N SER A 49 9.57 5.87 -0.81
CA SER A 49 8.99 5.88 0.54
C SER A 49 9.15 4.54 1.27
N GLN A 50 9.84 3.56 0.67
CA GLN A 50 10.09 2.23 1.22
C GLN A 50 8.81 1.44 1.55
N TYR A 51 7.72 1.72 0.84
CA TYR A 51 6.46 0.99 0.96
C TYR A 51 6.48 -0.32 0.17
N ILE A 52 7.25 -0.40 -0.91
CA ILE A 52 7.42 -1.64 -1.69
C ILE A 52 8.91 -1.97 -1.87
N ASP A 53 9.20 -3.25 -2.12
CA ASP A 53 10.52 -3.68 -2.56
C ASP A 53 10.81 -3.08 -3.95
N PRO A 54 11.99 -2.46 -4.18
CA PRO A 54 12.37 -1.95 -5.50
C PRO A 54 12.51 -3.04 -6.57
N HIS A 55 12.72 -4.30 -6.15
CA HIS A 55 12.81 -5.42 -7.08
C HIS A 55 11.44 -6.10 -7.22
N PRO A 56 10.95 -6.28 -8.46
CA PRO A 56 9.71 -6.98 -8.68
C PRO A 56 9.84 -8.43 -8.21
N MET A 57 8.87 -8.90 -7.42
CA MET A 57 8.77 -10.30 -7.02
C MET A 57 8.33 -11.21 -8.17
N HIS A 58 7.70 -10.63 -9.20
CA HIS A 58 7.29 -11.33 -10.41
C HIS A 58 7.24 -10.36 -11.59
N VAL A 59 7.53 -10.85 -12.80
CA VAL A 59 7.39 -10.12 -14.05
C VAL A 59 6.58 -11.00 -15.01
N GLU A 60 5.41 -10.52 -15.38
CA GLU A 60 4.49 -11.21 -16.29
C GLU A 60 5.05 -11.27 -17.71
N ALA A 61 4.54 -12.20 -18.52
CA ALA A 61 4.95 -12.35 -19.92
C ALA A 61 4.78 -11.05 -20.72
N ASN A 62 3.74 -10.26 -20.43
CA ASN A 62 3.46 -8.98 -21.07
C ASN A 62 4.22 -7.80 -20.45
N SER A 63 5.26 -8.06 -19.65
CA SER A 63 6.12 -7.08 -18.98
C SER A 63 5.46 -6.31 -17.82
N VAL A 64 4.28 -6.70 -17.33
CA VAL A 64 3.76 -6.17 -16.06
C VAL A 64 4.62 -6.64 -14.90
N ASN A 65 5.15 -5.69 -14.13
CA ASN A 65 6.00 -5.97 -12.97
C ASN A 65 5.12 -5.96 -11.72
N ALA A 66 5.26 -6.96 -10.86
CA ALA A 66 4.60 -7.03 -9.57
C ALA A 66 5.64 -6.86 -8.44
N PHE A 67 5.41 -5.86 -7.60
CA PHE A 67 6.24 -5.48 -6.47
C PHE A 67 5.54 -5.89 -5.17
N ARG A 68 6.31 -6.45 -4.24
CA ARG A 68 5.78 -6.82 -2.92
C ARG A 68 5.79 -5.60 -2.00
N PRO A 69 4.79 -5.42 -1.13
CA PRO A 69 4.91 -4.53 0.03
C PRO A 69 6.19 -4.83 0.83
N ALA A 70 6.87 -3.79 1.30
CA ALA A 70 8.05 -3.93 2.13
C ALA A 70 7.69 -4.62 3.46
N HIS A 71 8.65 -5.32 4.07
CA HIS A 71 8.42 -5.98 5.35
C HIS A 71 8.00 -4.97 6.43
N GLY A 72 6.87 -5.24 7.09
CA GLY A 72 6.32 -4.35 8.11
C GLY A 72 5.57 -3.14 7.57
N SER A 73 5.53 -2.93 6.25
CA SER A 73 4.63 -1.94 5.65
C SER A 73 3.19 -2.45 5.73
N ASP A 74 2.28 -1.58 6.18
CA ASP A 74 0.85 -1.84 6.14
C ASP A 74 0.26 -0.93 5.07
N ILE A 75 0.01 -1.50 3.89
CA ILE A 75 -0.52 -0.75 2.74
C ILE A 75 -1.90 -1.27 2.43
N THR A 76 -2.83 -0.35 2.27
CA THR A 76 -4.21 -0.66 1.93
C THR A 76 -4.64 0.10 0.68
N ALA A 77 -5.64 -0.43 -0.01
CA ALA A 77 -6.41 0.33 -0.98
C ALA A 77 -7.88 -0.03 -0.81
N PHE A 78 -8.75 0.97 -0.74
CA PHE A 78 -10.19 0.80 -0.58
C PHE A 78 -10.57 -0.02 0.67
N GLY A 79 -9.72 0.08 1.71
CA GLY A 79 -9.87 -0.67 2.96
C GLY A 79 -9.39 -2.12 2.93
N PHE A 80 -8.82 -2.60 1.82
CA PHE A 80 -8.26 -3.95 1.70
C PHE A 80 -6.75 -3.94 1.74
N ARG A 81 -6.13 -4.98 2.31
CA ARG A 81 -4.68 -5.15 2.32
C ARG A 81 -4.17 -5.34 0.88
N VAL A 82 -3.10 -4.63 0.54
CA VAL A 82 -2.40 -4.81 -0.73
C VAL A 82 -1.53 -6.06 -0.65
N TYR A 83 -1.78 -7.01 -1.56
CA TYR A 83 -0.94 -8.19 -1.77
C TYR A 83 0.28 -7.86 -2.63
N ALA A 84 0.07 -7.08 -3.69
CA ALA A 84 1.11 -6.65 -4.61
C ALA A 84 0.76 -5.30 -5.21
N VAL A 85 1.77 -4.51 -5.56
CA VAL A 85 1.62 -3.33 -6.40
C VAL A 85 2.10 -3.70 -7.80
N ILE A 86 1.39 -3.29 -8.84
CA ILE A 86 1.72 -3.63 -10.23
C ILE A 86 1.96 -2.39 -11.07
N GLY A 87 2.87 -2.50 -12.03
CA GLY A 87 3.16 -1.41 -12.95
C GLY A 87 3.84 -1.86 -14.23
N TYR A 88 3.64 -1.10 -15.29
CA TYR A 88 4.32 -1.22 -16.56
C TYR A 88 4.29 0.12 -17.30
N GLU A 89 5.43 0.50 -17.85
CA GLU A 89 5.58 1.63 -18.77
C GLU A 89 6.63 1.28 -19.82
N GLN A 90 6.33 1.58 -21.08
CA GLN A 90 7.21 1.22 -22.19
C GLN A 90 8.49 2.07 -22.16
N ASP A 91 9.62 1.40 -22.44
CA ASP A 91 10.96 2.02 -22.53
C ASP A 91 11.40 2.79 -21.28
N ASP A 92 10.84 2.42 -20.13
CA ASP A 92 11.16 3.01 -18.84
C ASP A 92 12.06 2.08 -18.00
N GLY A 93 13.18 2.61 -17.52
CA GLY A 93 14.22 1.84 -16.83
C GLY A 93 13.79 1.26 -15.48
N LEU A 94 12.64 1.67 -14.93
CA LEU A 94 12.09 1.12 -13.70
C LEU A 94 11.50 -0.29 -13.89
N PHE A 95 11.02 -0.61 -15.11
CA PHE A 95 10.27 -1.82 -15.39
C PHE A 95 11.11 -2.86 -16.12
N ARG A 96 11.14 -4.09 -15.58
CA ARG A 96 11.81 -5.20 -16.23
C ARG A 96 10.94 -5.75 -17.38
N LYS A 97 11.60 -6.10 -18.48
CA LYS A 97 10.93 -6.70 -19.64
C LYS A 97 10.62 -8.18 -19.39
N GLY A 98 9.38 -8.58 -19.65
CA GLY A 98 8.94 -9.96 -19.66
C GLY A 98 9.31 -10.71 -20.95
N PRO A 99 9.19 -12.04 -20.98
CA PRO A 99 9.57 -12.86 -22.14
C PRO A 99 8.63 -12.75 -23.35
N GLY A 100 7.46 -12.15 -23.22
CA GLY A 100 6.43 -12.08 -24.26
C GLY A 100 6.28 -10.70 -24.90
N GLN A 101 5.19 -10.55 -25.67
CA GLN A 101 4.81 -9.26 -26.25
C GLN A 101 4.38 -8.31 -25.13
N ALA A 102 5.04 -7.16 -25.05
CA ALA A 102 4.74 -6.17 -24.03
C ALA A 102 3.34 -5.56 -24.22
N LEU A 103 2.73 -5.12 -23.11
CA LEU A 103 1.45 -4.44 -23.12
C LEU A 103 1.50 -3.16 -23.98
N MET A 104 0.42 -2.86 -24.69
CA MET A 104 0.36 -1.74 -25.65
C MET A 104 0.27 -0.35 -25.00
N GLY A 105 0.08 -0.26 -23.68
CA GLY A 105 -0.06 1.01 -22.98
C GLY A 105 0.38 0.93 -21.52
N PRO A 106 0.59 2.09 -20.87
CA PRO A 106 1.00 2.16 -19.48
C PRO A 106 -0.11 1.65 -18.56
N LEU A 107 0.29 0.97 -17.50
CA LEU A 107 -0.62 0.46 -16.48
C LEU A 107 0.02 0.58 -15.10
N TYR A 108 -0.77 0.94 -14.11
CA TYR A 108 -0.41 0.75 -12.70
C TYR A 108 -1.61 0.30 -11.90
N GLY A 109 -1.35 -0.24 -10.70
CA GLY A 109 -2.42 -0.60 -9.79
C GLY A 109 -1.95 -1.42 -8.61
N ALA A 110 -2.91 -2.08 -7.96
CA ALA A 110 -2.65 -2.96 -6.84
C ALA A 110 -3.51 -4.22 -6.91
N VAL A 111 -2.94 -5.34 -6.49
CA VAL A 111 -3.65 -6.59 -6.20
C VAL A 111 -4.03 -6.57 -4.73
N LEU A 112 -5.33 -6.63 -4.46
CA LEU A 112 -5.93 -6.58 -3.13
C LEU A 112 -6.29 -7.97 -2.65
N SER A 113 -6.11 -8.22 -1.36
CA SER A 113 -6.54 -9.45 -0.69
C SER A 113 -8.05 -9.41 -0.38
N ALA A 114 -8.86 -9.46 -1.43
CA ALA A 114 -10.32 -9.45 -1.34
C ALA A 114 -10.98 -10.03 -2.61
N PRO A 115 -12.22 -10.55 -2.50
CA PRO A 115 -13.04 -10.95 -3.65
C PRO A 115 -13.45 -9.75 -4.51
N SER A 116 -13.67 -9.99 -5.81
CA SER A 116 -13.97 -8.96 -6.81
C SER A 116 -15.19 -8.12 -6.44
N GLU A 117 -16.23 -8.77 -5.93
CA GLU A 117 -17.52 -8.13 -5.63
C GLU A 117 -17.37 -7.11 -4.49
N ALA A 118 -16.55 -7.42 -3.49
CA ALA A 118 -16.26 -6.51 -2.38
C ALA A 118 -15.43 -5.31 -2.84
N VAL A 119 -14.44 -5.56 -3.71
CA VAL A 119 -13.59 -4.51 -4.30
C VAL A 119 -14.44 -3.57 -5.17
N GLU A 120 -15.26 -4.10 -6.07
CA GLU A 120 -16.17 -3.31 -6.91
C GLU A 120 -17.12 -2.42 -6.11
N SER A 121 -17.66 -2.93 -4.99
CA SER A 121 -18.52 -2.12 -4.11
C SER A 121 -17.76 -0.92 -3.55
N ARG A 122 -16.54 -1.13 -3.03
CA ARG A 122 -15.75 -0.05 -2.44
C ARG A 122 -15.25 0.97 -3.47
N LEU A 123 -14.90 0.53 -4.68
CA LEU A 123 -14.55 1.44 -5.77
C LEU A 123 -15.73 2.34 -6.16
N ARG A 124 -16.94 1.78 -6.25
CA ARG A 124 -18.16 2.53 -6.53
C ARG A 124 -18.49 3.53 -5.44
N GLU A 125 -18.36 3.15 -4.17
CA GLU A 125 -18.53 4.05 -3.02
C GLU A 125 -17.51 5.20 -3.03
N ALA A 126 -16.27 4.91 -3.46
CA ALA A 126 -15.20 5.90 -3.58
C ALA A 126 -15.29 6.77 -4.86
N GLY A 127 -16.18 6.45 -5.80
CA GLY A 127 -16.27 7.13 -7.09
C GLY A 127 -15.03 6.97 -7.98
N SER A 128 -14.26 5.88 -7.81
CA SER A 128 -13.06 5.62 -8.61
C SER A 128 -13.43 5.05 -9.99
N ASN A 129 -12.67 5.45 -11.02
CA ASN A 129 -12.78 4.94 -12.39
C ASN A 129 -11.82 3.78 -12.69
N ALA A 130 -11.11 3.26 -11.68
CA ALA A 130 -10.20 2.15 -11.88
C ALA A 130 -10.95 0.87 -12.28
N ALA A 131 -10.34 0.04 -13.12
CA ALA A 131 -10.94 -1.22 -13.56
C ALA A 131 -10.63 -2.34 -12.57
N VAL A 132 -11.59 -3.24 -12.35
CA VAL A 132 -11.44 -4.43 -11.52
C VAL A 132 -11.13 -5.65 -12.39
N ARG A 133 -10.16 -6.47 -11.97
CA ARG A 133 -9.80 -7.73 -12.62
C ARG A 133 -9.56 -8.81 -11.58
N THR A 134 -10.30 -9.91 -11.64
CA THR A 134 -10.07 -11.06 -10.77
C THR A 134 -8.71 -11.71 -11.08
N VAL A 135 -7.90 -11.93 -10.04
CA VAL A 135 -6.60 -12.64 -10.15
C VAL A 135 -6.75 -14.06 -9.64
N ILE A 136 -7.25 -14.22 -8.41
CA ILE A 136 -7.64 -15.51 -7.85
C ILE A 136 -9.07 -15.37 -7.35
N PRO A 137 -10.03 -16.12 -7.91
CA PRO A 137 -11.42 -16.05 -7.49
C PRO A 137 -11.55 -16.14 -5.97
N LEU A 138 -12.38 -15.26 -5.41
CA LEU A 138 -12.67 -15.15 -3.98
C LEU A 138 -11.52 -14.67 -3.07
N LEU A 139 -10.28 -14.50 -3.58
CA LEU A 139 -9.11 -14.22 -2.75
C LEU A 139 -8.33 -12.97 -3.18
N LEU A 140 -8.02 -12.84 -4.46
CA LEU A 140 -7.16 -11.76 -4.98
C LEU A 140 -7.81 -11.07 -6.16
N THR A 141 -7.84 -9.74 -6.09
CA THR A 141 -8.45 -8.89 -7.11
C THR A 141 -7.52 -7.73 -7.43
N ALA A 142 -7.22 -7.51 -8.69
CA ALA A 142 -6.48 -6.35 -9.16
C ALA A 142 -7.42 -5.17 -9.40
N VAL A 143 -6.98 -4.00 -8.94
CA VAL A 143 -7.53 -2.69 -9.31
C VAL A 143 -6.48 -2.00 -10.17
N VAL A 144 -6.84 -1.61 -11.38
CA VAL A 144 -5.89 -1.09 -12.38
C VAL A 144 -6.34 0.23 -12.98
N CYS A 145 -5.39 1.14 -13.11
CA CYS A 145 -5.48 2.32 -13.96
C CYS A 145 -4.62 2.08 -15.19
N SER A 146 -5.22 2.24 -16.37
CA SER A 146 -4.55 2.21 -17.66
C SER A 146 -5.00 3.40 -18.49
N ALA A 147 -4.09 3.98 -19.26
CA ALA A 147 -4.50 4.91 -20.31
C ALA A 147 -5.27 4.10 -21.37
N ALA A 148 -6.50 4.53 -21.68
CA ALA A 148 -7.32 3.96 -22.75
C ALA A 148 -6.71 4.24 -24.13
#